data_AF-G2GH73-F1
#
_entry.id   AF-G2GH73-F1
#
_cell.length_a   1.000
_cell.length_b   1.000
_cell.length_c   1.000
_cell.angle_alpha   90.00
_cell.angle_beta   90.00
_cell.angle_gamma   90.00
#
_symmetry.space_group_name_H-M   'P 1'
#
loop_
_entity.id
_entity.type
_entity.pdbx_description
1 polymer ?
#
loop_
_entity_poly.entity_id
_entity_poly.type
_entity_poly.pdbx_seq_one_letter_code
_entity_poly.pdbx_strand_id
1 'polypeptide(L)'
;MTDALRSGLPPHIAARICGHRTVDTTLGYAAIYPEDVVNHHRSFIARRRALRPGEEHREPTAQEWQDFLAHFELRKVALGVCARDFGTPCVHEHACIRCPVLRPDPDQMPRLEEIHANLLDRLQEAKEQGWLGEVAAIEASLAAAEQKLAAMRDLAARHTTVHLGMPDLRGVVARIDSEQRNEDAKPQP
;
A
#
# COMPACT_ATOMS: atom_id res chain seq x y z
N MET A 1 -13.14 10.16 37.80
CA MET A 1 -12.14 9.13 37.42
C MET A 1 -12.02 9.00 35.91
N THR A 2 -13.14 8.78 35.21
CA THR A 2 -13.21 8.80 33.74
C THR A 2 -12.56 10.03 33.10
N ASP A 3 -12.79 11.23 33.64
CA ASP A 3 -12.17 12.46 33.11
C ASP A 3 -10.64 12.51 33.27
N ALA A 4 -10.10 11.96 34.36
CA ALA A 4 -8.65 11.91 34.57
C ALA A 4 -7.97 10.96 33.57
N LEU A 5 -8.60 9.82 33.29
CA LEU A 5 -8.15 8.90 32.24
C LEU A 5 -8.24 9.56 30.85
N ARG A 6 -9.32 10.29 30.58
CA ARG A 6 -9.53 11.04 29.33
C ARG A 6 -8.55 12.19 29.14
N SER A 7 -8.11 12.85 30.21
CA SER A 7 -7.08 13.89 30.16
C SER A 7 -5.65 13.33 30.04
N GLY A 8 -5.49 12.03 29.79
CA GLY A 8 -4.21 11.40 29.51
C GLY A 8 -3.49 10.82 30.73
N LEU A 9 -4.15 10.70 31.89
CA LEU A 9 -3.57 10.01 33.04
C LEU A 9 -3.46 8.50 32.74
N PRO A 10 -2.27 7.89 32.80
CA PRO A 10 -2.12 6.47 32.57
C PRO A 10 -2.97 5.61 33.52
N PRO A 11 -3.68 4.57 33.02
CA PRO A 11 -4.61 3.78 33.83
C PRO A 11 -4.02 3.14 35.09
N HIS A 12 -2.74 2.79 35.08
CA HIS A 12 -2.06 2.21 36.24
C HIS A 12 -1.78 3.24 37.36
N ILE A 13 -1.52 4.50 37.00
CA ILE A 13 -1.37 5.60 37.98
C ILE A 13 -2.73 5.91 38.60
N ALA A 14 -3.74 6.00 37.74
CA ALA A 14 -5.11 6.23 38.14
C ALA A 14 -5.60 5.11 39.08
N ALA A 15 -5.30 3.84 38.79
CA ALA A 15 -5.62 2.70 39.64
C ALA A 15 -5.02 2.84 41.05
N ARG A 16 -3.78 3.33 41.14
CA ARG A 16 -3.08 3.53 42.41
C ARG A 16 -3.72 4.62 43.26
N ILE A 17 -4.14 5.72 42.66
CA ILE A 17 -4.83 6.84 43.33
C ILE A 17 -6.19 6.38 43.89
N CYS A 18 -6.92 5.56 43.14
CA CYS A 18 -8.21 5.03 43.56
C CYS A 18 -8.11 3.80 44.48
N GLY A 19 -6.90 3.32 44.80
CA GLY A 19 -6.70 2.14 45.65
C GLY A 19 -7.15 0.83 45.01
N HIS A 20 -7.28 0.78 43.68
CA HIS A 20 -7.68 -0.43 42.98
C HIS A 20 -6.56 -1.47 42.99
N ARG A 21 -6.89 -2.72 43.29
CA ARG A 21 -5.94 -3.85 43.31
C ARG A 21 -5.50 -4.30 41.92
N THR A 22 -6.33 -4.03 40.91
CA THR A 22 -6.06 -4.37 39.51
C THR A 22 -6.34 -3.17 38.60
N VAL A 23 -5.58 -3.04 37.52
CA VAL A 23 -5.77 -1.97 36.53
C VAL A 23 -7.09 -2.17 35.77
N ASP A 24 -7.57 -3.40 35.62
CA ASP A 24 -8.85 -3.72 34.95
C ASP A 24 -10.06 -3.04 35.61
N THR A 25 -10.07 -2.96 36.95
CA THR A 25 -11.10 -2.21 37.69
C THR A 25 -11.12 -0.73 37.29
N THR A 26 -9.95 -0.19 36.92
CA THR A 26 -9.80 1.20 36.49
C THR A 26 -10.13 1.38 35.00
N LEU A 27 -9.78 0.40 34.18
CA LEU A 27 -10.12 0.36 32.75
C LEU A 27 -11.62 0.25 32.52
N GLY A 28 -12.38 -0.32 33.44
CA GLY A 28 -13.85 -0.29 33.40
C GLY A 28 -14.44 1.13 33.39
N TYR A 29 -13.72 2.13 33.89
CA TYR A 29 -14.12 3.55 33.80
C TYR A 29 -13.70 4.23 32.50
N ALA A 30 -12.83 3.60 31.70
CA ALA A 30 -12.36 4.07 30.41
C ALA A 30 -13.26 3.54 29.30
N ALA A 31 -14.43 4.15 29.12
CA ALA A 31 -15.16 4.00 27.87
C ALA A 31 -14.33 4.68 26.77
N ILE A 32 -13.71 3.88 25.89
CA ILE A 32 -13.00 4.36 24.72
C ILE A 32 -14.01 4.47 23.59
N TYR A 33 -14.35 5.69 23.20
CA TYR A 33 -15.24 5.92 22.09
C TYR A 33 -14.45 6.00 20.77
N PRO A 34 -14.99 5.56 19.63
CA PRO A 34 -14.27 5.60 18.34
C PRO A 34 -13.72 6.99 17.98
N GLU A 35 -14.46 8.06 18.29
CA GLU A 35 -14.03 9.44 18.10
C GLU A 35 -12.80 9.80 18.93
N ASP A 36 -12.68 9.29 20.15
CA ASP A 36 -11.52 9.55 21.03
C ASP A 36 -10.25 8.92 20.43
N VAL A 37 -10.38 7.73 19.83
CA VAL A 37 -9.27 7.05 19.13
C VAL A 37 -8.85 7.84 17.90
N VAL A 38 -9.81 8.30 17.10
CA VAL A 38 -9.55 9.10 15.89
C VAL A 38 -8.87 10.42 16.27
N ASN A 39 -9.39 11.11 17.29
CA ASN A 39 -8.84 12.37 17.77
C ASN A 39 -7.42 12.19 18.32
N HIS A 40 -7.21 11.17 19.16
CA HIS A 40 -5.88 10.88 19.71
C HIS A 40 -4.87 10.58 18.61
N HIS A 41 -5.25 9.78 17.61
CA HIS A 41 -4.41 9.49 16.45
C HIS A 41 -4.08 10.76 15.66
N ARG A 42 -5.08 11.59 15.31
CA ARG A 42 -4.88 12.86 14.61
C ARG A 42 -3.94 13.80 15.37
N SER A 43 -4.14 13.95 16.69
CA SER A 43 -3.26 14.77 17.52
C SER A 43 -1.84 14.22 17.60
N PHE A 44 -1.66 12.89 17.66
CA PHE A 44 -0.35 12.26 17.59
C PHE A 44 0.38 12.56 16.28
N ILE A 45 -0.31 12.43 15.14
CA ILE A 45 0.26 12.75 13.82
C ILE A 45 0.59 14.26 13.73
N ALA A 46 -0.29 15.13 14.18
CA ALA A 46 -0.08 16.58 14.17
C ALA A 46 1.18 16.99 14.96
N ARG A 47 1.36 16.44 16.18
CA ARG A 47 2.57 16.67 17.00
C ARG A 47 3.84 16.24 16.28
N ARG A 48 3.80 15.09 15.58
CA ARG A 48 4.97 14.60 14.82
C ARG A 48 5.29 15.48 13.60
N ARG A 49 4.28 15.98 12.89
CA ARG A 49 4.47 16.91 11.77
C ARG A 49 5.08 18.23 12.24
N ALA A 50 4.64 18.76 13.39
CA ALA A 50 5.16 20.00 13.96
C ALA A 50 6.66 19.94 14.33
N LEU A 51 7.21 18.75 14.57
CA LEU A 51 8.64 18.57 14.86
C LEU A 51 9.52 18.52 13.61
N ARG A 52 8.94 18.41 12.41
CA ARG A 52 9.69 18.38 11.16
C ARG A 52 9.98 19.80 10.67
N PRO A 53 11.16 20.05 10.07
CA PRO A 53 11.42 21.33 9.41
C PRO A 53 10.33 21.65 8.39
N GLY A 54 9.84 22.89 8.38
CA GLY A 54 8.75 23.31 7.49
C GLY A 54 9.06 23.15 6.00
N GLU A 55 10.35 23.19 5.63
CA GLU A 55 10.86 22.90 4.27
C GLU A 55 10.41 21.52 3.75
N GLU A 56 10.27 20.50 4.61
CA GLU A 56 9.77 19.18 4.20
C GLU A 56 8.28 19.17 3.82
N HIS A 57 7.55 20.22 4.17
CA HIS A 57 6.12 20.40 3.91
C HIS A 57 5.84 21.45 2.83
N ARG A 58 6.87 21.90 2.11
CA ARG A 58 6.76 22.75 0.93
C ARG A 58 5.78 22.14 -0.08
N GLU A 59 4.96 22.99 -0.68
CA GLU A 59 4.15 22.59 -1.83
C GLU A 59 5.07 22.34 -3.05
N PRO A 60 4.94 21.16 -3.71
CA PRO A 60 5.66 20.89 -4.95
C PRO A 60 5.29 21.91 -6.03
N THR A 61 6.28 22.34 -6.80
CA THR A 61 6.09 23.20 -7.98
C THR A 61 5.40 22.46 -9.11
N ALA A 62 4.84 23.22 -10.06
CA ALA A 62 4.26 22.65 -11.27
C ALA A 62 5.27 21.80 -12.07
N GLN A 63 6.54 22.20 -12.13
CA GLN A 63 7.58 21.43 -12.82
C GLN A 63 7.87 20.11 -12.10
N GLU A 64 8.04 20.11 -10.78
CA GLU A 64 8.23 18.87 -10.00
C GLU A 64 7.03 17.92 -10.17
N TRP A 65 5.81 18.47 -10.26
CA TRP A 65 4.61 17.70 -10.58
C TRP A 65 4.66 17.09 -11.99
N GLN A 66 5.06 17.86 -12.99
CA GLN A 66 5.21 17.36 -14.36
C GLN A 66 6.26 16.26 -14.45
N ASP A 67 7.42 16.45 -13.82
CA ASP A 67 8.50 15.46 -13.79
C ASP A 67 8.05 14.17 -13.08
N PHE A 68 7.30 14.30 -11.98
CA PHE A 68 6.71 13.17 -11.26
C PHE A 68 5.73 12.39 -12.14
N LEU A 69 4.77 13.07 -12.80
CA LEU A 69 3.79 12.42 -13.67
C LEU A 69 4.46 11.75 -14.88
N ALA A 70 5.39 12.45 -15.52
CA ALA A 70 6.17 11.93 -16.64
C ALA A 70 6.93 10.66 -16.25
N HIS A 71 7.44 10.54 -15.02
CA HIS A 71 8.13 9.33 -14.58
C HIS A 71 7.28 8.05 -14.69
N PHE A 72 5.98 8.15 -14.38
CA PHE A 72 5.07 6.98 -14.43
C PHE A 72 4.52 6.74 -15.83
N GLU A 73 4.27 7.80 -16.61
CA GLU A 73 3.80 7.67 -17.99
C GLU A 73 4.90 7.14 -18.93
N LEU A 74 6.17 7.47 -18.67
CA LEU A 74 7.28 7.16 -19.56
C LEU A 74 7.93 5.79 -19.34
N ARG A 75 7.62 5.08 -18.25
CA ARG A 75 8.23 3.75 -17.97
C ARG A 75 7.37 2.57 -18.40
N LYS A 76 6.79 2.65 -19.60
CA LYS A 76 6.37 1.45 -20.33
C LYS A 76 7.63 0.71 -20.79
N VAL A 77 7.75 -0.55 -20.39
CA VAL A 77 8.84 -1.45 -20.77
C VAL A 77 8.29 -2.58 -21.63
N ALA A 78 9.18 -3.38 -22.20
CA ALA A 78 8.84 -4.40 -23.20
C ALA A 78 7.71 -5.38 -22.80
N LEU A 79 7.55 -5.66 -21.50
CA LEU A 79 6.61 -6.66 -20.97
C LEU A 79 5.55 -6.07 -20.03
N GLY A 80 5.45 -4.74 -19.94
CA GLY A 80 4.50 -4.07 -19.06
C GLY A 80 5.02 -2.76 -18.49
N VAL A 81 4.81 -2.53 -17.20
CA VAL A 81 5.13 -1.26 -16.54
C VAL A 81 6.11 -1.46 -15.39
N CYS A 82 7.13 -0.60 -15.31
CA CYS A 82 8.04 -0.56 -14.17
C CYS A 82 7.40 0.22 -13.01
N ALA A 83 7.06 -0.46 -11.91
CA ALA A 83 6.45 0.16 -10.73
C ALA A 83 7.49 0.65 -9.70
N ARG A 84 8.69 1.02 -10.18
CA ARG A 84 9.75 1.58 -9.34
C ARG A 84 9.39 3.01 -8.93
N ASP A 85 9.72 3.38 -7.70
CA ASP A 85 9.39 4.70 -7.15
C ASP A 85 10.14 5.83 -7.87
N PHE A 86 9.50 7.00 -7.90
CA PHE A 86 10.06 8.23 -8.45
C PHE A 86 11.44 8.53 -7.87
N GLY A 87 12.36 8.99 -8.73
CA GLY A 87 13.71 9.37 -8.31
C GLY A 87 14.65 8.20 -7.99
N THR A 88 14.22 6.94 -8.14
CA THR A 88 15.09 5.79 -7.90
C THR A 88 15.66 5.20 -9.21
N PRO A 89 17.00 5.17 -9.39
CA PRO A 89 17.61 4.63 -10.60
C PRO A 89 17.50 3.10 -10.65
N CYS A 90 17.56 2.54 -11.86
CA CYS A 90 17.59 1.09 -12.08
C CYS A 90 18.92 0.70 -12.71
N VAL A 91 19.72 -0.14 -12.04
CA VAL A 91 20.98 -0.66 -12.60
C VAL A 91 20.79 -1.56 -13.83
N HIS A 92 19.58 -2.11 -13.98
CA HIS A 92 19.25 -3.04 -15.06
C HIS A 92 18.68 -2.35 -16.29
N GLU A 93 18.40 -1.04 -16.18
CA GLU A 93 17.75 -0.09 -17.10
C GLU A 93 16.51 -0.59 -17.85
N HIS A 94 16.55 -1.78 -18.46
CA HIS A 94 15.46 -2.40 -19.23
C HIS A 94 15.37 -3.95 -19.10
N ALA A 95 16.25 -4.61 -18.33
CA ALA A 95 16.21 -6.07 -18.12
C ALA A 95 15.15 -6.47 -17.06
N CYS A 96 13.88 -6.25 -17.38
CA CYS A 96 12.80 -6.26 -16.40
C CYS A 96 12.28 -7.65 -15.99
N ILE A 97 12.58 -8.73 -16.71
CA ILE A 97 12.02 -10.08 -16.44
C ILE A 97 12.33 -10.53 -15.00
N ARG A 98 13.58 -10.35 -14.56
CA ARG A 98 14.04 -10.69 -13.20
C ARG A 98 13.65 -9.63 -12.16
N CYS A 99 13.05 -8.53 -12.56
CA CYS A 99 12.80 -7.40 -11.67
C CYS A 99 11.50 -7.64 -10.86
N PRO A 100 11.55 -7.60 -9.52
CA PRO A 100 10.35 -7.81 -8.70
C PRO A 100 9.33 -6.68 -8.88
N VAL A 101 9.79 -5.46 -9.20
CA VAL A 101 8.93 -4.29 -9.42
C VAL A 101 8.32 -4.20 -10.82
N LEU A 102 8.62 -5.15 -11.73
CA LEU A 102 7.90 -5.24 -13.00
C LEU A 102 6.46 -5.68 -12.72
N ARG A 103 5.50 -4.83 -13.10
CA ARG A 103 4.09 -5.19 -13.22
C ARG A 103 3.86 -5.68 -14.65
N PRO A 104 3.74 -7.01 -14.85
CA PRO A 104 3.58 -7.56 -16.19
C PRO A 104 2.22 -7.19 -16.76
N ASP A 105 2.19 -6.85 -18.04
CA ASP A 105 0.96 -6.59 -18.80
C ASP A 105 0.45 -7.92 -19.39
N PRO A 106 -0.77 -8.39 -19.04
CA PRO A 106 -1.33 -9.63 -19.57
C PRO A 106 -1.35 -9.71 -21.10
N ASP A 107 -1.49 -8.57 -21.79
CA ASP A 107 -1.49 -8.54 -23.26
C ASP A 107 -0.13 -8.90 -23.86
N GLN A 108 0.94 -8.83 -23.07
CA GLN A 108 2.31 -9.21 -23.46
C GLN A 108 2.65 -10.67 -23.11
N MET A 109 1.67 -11.48 -22.66
CA MET A 109 1.90 -12.89 -22.31
C MET A 109 2.51 -13.70 -23.48
N PRO A 110 2.05 -13.60 -24.74
CA PRO A 110 2.65 -14.37 -25.84
C PRO A 110 4.15 -14.08 -26.01
N ARG A 111 4.55 -12.81 -25.86
CA ARG A 111 5.94 -12.40 -25.94
C ARG A 111 6.78 -12.98 -24.79
N LEU A 112 6.23 -13.06 -23.58
CA LEU A 112 6.93 -13.67 -22.46
C LEU A 112 7.07 -15.19 -22.62
N GLU A 113 6.10 -15.85 -23.25
CA GLU A 113 6.17 -17.27 -23.59
C GLU A 113 7.26 -17.55 -24.64
N GLU A 114 7.40 -16.68 -25.65
CA GLU A 114 8.52 -16.76 -26.61
C GLU A 114 9.88 -16.61 -25.91
N ILE A 115 10.02 -15.64 -25.00
CA ILE A 115 11.26 -15.45 -24.23
C ILE A 115 11.54 -16.67 -23.35
N HIS A 116 10.51 -17.23 -22.72
CA HIS A 116 10.65 -18.43 -21.90
C HIS A 116 11.13 -19.64 -22.73
N ALA A 117 10.55 -19.87 -23.91
CA ALA A 117 10.99 -20.93 -24.82
C ALA A 117 12.46 -20.72 -25.25
N ASN A 118 12.83 -19.50 -25.63
CA ASN A 118 14.21 -19.20 -25.99
C ASN A 118 15.20 -19.44 -24.84
N LEU A 119 14.81 -19.12 -23.60
CA LEU A 119 15.64 -19.38 -22.42
C LEU A 119 15.83 -20.89 -22.18
N LEU A 120 14.84 -21.73 -22.47
CA LEU A 120 14.97 -23.19 -22.39
C LEU A 120 15.98 -23.72 -23.42
N ASP A 121 15.89 -23.25 -24.66
CA ASP A 121 16.84 -23.63 -25.72
C ASP A 121 18.27 -23.22 -25.34
N ARG A 122 18.44 -21.98 -24.85
CA ARG A 122 19.73 -21.48 -24.39
C ARG A 122 20.27 -22.23 -23.16
N LEU A 123 19.39 -22.67 -22.26
CA LEU A 123 19.78 -23.49 -21.12
C LEU A 123 20.34 -24.83 -21.59
N GLN A 124 19.69 -25.46 -22.56
CA GLN A 124 20.13 -26.73 -23.13
C GLN A 124 21.50 -26.58 -23.80
N GLU A 125 21.67 -25.57 -24.64
CA GLU A 125 22.95 -25.25 -25.29
C GLU A 125 24.06 -25.02 -24.25
N ALA A 126 23.81 -24.19 -23.22
CA ALA A 126 24.79 -23.90 -22.17
C ALA A 126 25.20 -25.16 -21.40
N LYS A 127 24.28 -26.11 -21.20
CA LYS A 127 24.58 -27.42 -20.56
C LYS A 127 25.43 -28.31 -21.46
N GLU A 128 25.12 -28.39 -22.75
CA GLU A 128 25.89 -29.17 -23.72
C GLU A 128 27.32 -28.64 -23.89
N GLN A 129 27.49 -27.32 -23.88
CA GLN A 129 28.80 -26.65 -24.00
C GLN A 129 29.57 -26.54 -22.67
N GLY A 130 28.96 -26.94 -21.54
CA GLY A 130 29.59 -26.88 -20.22
C GLY A 130 29.77 -25.46 -19.67
N TRP A 131 28.97 -24.48 -20.11
CA TRP A 131 29.03 -23.09 -19.65
C TRP A 131 28.31 -22.89 -18.32
N LEU A 132 28.89 -23.43 -17.25
CA LEU A 132 28.27 -23.46 -15.91
C LEU A 132 27.89 -22.06 -15.37
N GLY A 133 28.67 -21.02 -15.72
CA GLY A 133 28.36 -19.64 -15.34
C GLY A 133 27.10 -19.07 -16.00
N GLU A 134 26.81 -19.50 -17.24
CA GLU A 134 25.60 -19.08 -17.96
C GLU A 134 24.37 -19.86 -17.50
N VAL A 135 24.52 -21.15 -17.21
CA VAL A 135 23.45 -22.03 -16.73
C VAL A 135 22.72 -21.40 -15.53
N ALA A 136 23.45 -20.99 -14.49
CA ALA A 136 22.85 -20.39 -13.29
C ALA A 136 22.11 -19.07 -13.59
N ALA A 137 22.64 -18.24 -14.50
CA ALA A 137 22.02 -16.98 -14.87
C ALA A 137 20.74 -17.18 -15.71
N ILE A 138 20.73 -18.20 -16.58
CA ILE A 138 19.58 -18.59 -17.40
C ILE A 138 18.49 -19.20 -16.52
N GLU A 139 18.83 -20.10 -15.59
CA GLU A 139 17.89 -20.71 -14.64
C GLU A 139 17.18 -19.64 -13.78
N ALA A 140 17.93 -18.63 -13.30
CA ALA A 140 17.32 -17.52 -12.57
C ALA A 140 16.37 -16.68 -13.44
N SER A 141 16.64 -16.57 -14.74
CA SER A 141 15.78 -15.84 -15.68
C SER A 141 14.54 -16.64 -16.04
N LEU A 142 14.65 -17.97 -16.16
CA LEU A 142 13.52 -18.89 -16.36
C LEU A 142 12.56 -18.85 -15.19
N ALA A 143 13.07 -19.01 -13.96
CA ALA A 143 12.24 -18.95 -12.76
C ALA A 143 11.47 -17.61 -12.65
N ALA A 144 12.13 -16.50 -13.00
CA ALA A 144 11.46 -15.20 -13.04
C ALA A 144 10.39 -15.12 -14.14
N ALA A 145 10.66 -15.64 -15.34
CA ALA A 145 9.69 -15.68 -16.44
C ALA A 145 8.45 -16.52 -16.07
N GLU A 146 8.64 -17.71 -15.48
CA GLU A 146 7.55 -18.57 -15.01
C GLU A 146 6.67 -17.87 -13.96
N GLN A 147 7.29 -17.21 -12.98
CA GLN A 147 6.57 -16.43 -11.97
C GLN A 147 5.75 -15.30 -12.59
N LYS A 148 6.30 -14.59 -13.58
CA LYS A 148 5.59 -13.51 -14.28
C LYS A 148 4.44 -14.05 -15.15
N LEU A 149 4.62 -15.18 -15.83
CA LEU A 149 3.55 -15.85 -16.57
C LEU A 149 2.41 -16.28 -15.65
N ALA A 150 2.73 -16.90 -14.51
CA ALA A 150 1.73 -17.26 -13.50
C ALA A 150 0.96 -16.02 -13.01
N ALA A 151 1.66 -14.92 -12.70
CA ALA A 151 1.02 -13.67 -12.29
C ALA A 151 0.12 -13.07 -13.37
N MET A 152 0.53 -13.12 -14.65
CA MET A 152 -0.30 -12.66 -15.76
C MET A 152 -1.57 -13.51 -15.93
N ARG A 153 -1.46 -14.85 -15.80
CA ARG A 153 -2.61 -15.77 -15.87
C ARG A 153 -3.60 -15.52 -14.73
N ASP A 154 -3.08 -15.36 -13.52
CA ASP A 154 -3.88 -14.98 -12.35
C ASP A 154 -4.64 -13.66 -12.57
N LEU A 155 -3.96 -12.65 -13.14
CA LEU A 155 -4.57 -11.36 -13.41
C LEU A 155 -5.67 -11.47 -14.48
N ALA A 156 -5.40 -12.20 -15.57
CA ALA A 156 -6.40 -12.46 -16.61
C ALA A 156 -7.63 -13.20 -16.06
N ALA A 157 -7.45 -14.17 -15.16
CA ALA A 157 -8.56 -14.88 -14.51
C ALA A 157 -9.38 -13.97 -13.56
N ARG A 158 -8.70 -13.06 -12.84
CA ARG A 158 -9.34 -12.09 -11.92
C ARG A 158 -10.11 -10.98 -12.63
N HIS A 159 -9.81 -10.71 -13.90
CA HIS A 159 -10.57 -9.76 -14.73
C HIS A 159 -11.95 -10.29 -15.16
N THR A 160 -12.43 -11.40 -14.58
CA THR A 160 -13.87 -11.68 -14.53
C THR A 160 -14.54 -10.52 -13.80
N THR A 161 -15.34 -9.73 -14.52
CA THR A 161 -16.00 -8.53 -14.02
C THR A 161 -16.77 -8.84 -12.74
N VAL A 162 -16.23 -8.45 -11.59
CA VAL A 162 -16.95 -8.54 -10.32
C VAL A 162 -17.95 -7.39 -10.31
N HIS A 163 -19.21 -7.70 -10.59
CA HIS A 163 -20.28 -6.72 -10.51
C HIS A 163 -20.57 -6.40 -9.05
N LEU A 164 -19.93 -5.35 -8.53
CA LEU A 164 -20.06 -4.90 -7.13
C LEU A 164 -21.47 -4.35 -6.79
N GLY A 165 -22.35 -4.22 -7.81
CA GLY A 165 -23.64 -3.55 -7.66
C GLY A 165 -23.48 -2.03 -7.58
N MET A 166 -24.55 -1.30 -7.87
CA MET A 166 -24.61 0.12 -7.51
C MET A 166 -24.73 0.21 -5.99
N PRO A 167 -23.88 0.97 -5.28
CA PRO A 167 -24.05 1.17 -3.85
C PRO A 167 -25.44 1.78 -3.59
N ASP A 168 -26.18 1.22 -2.64
CA ASP A 168 -27.47 1.78 -2.25
C ASP A 168 -27.24 3.11 -1.51
N LEU A 169 -27.35 4.20 -2.27
CA LEU A 169 -27.20 5.55 -1.75
C LEU A 169 -28.30 5.91 -0.74
N ARG A 170 -29.43 5.19 -0.70
CA ARG A 170 -30.52 5.48 0.25
C ARG A 170 -30.08 5.22 1.69
N GLY A 171 -29.30 4.16 1.92
CA GLY A 171 -28.74 3.86 3.24
C GLY A 171 -27.66 4.86 3.69
N VAL A 172 -26.94 5.47 2.74
CA VAL A 172 -25.95 6.52 3.03
C VAL A 172 -26.64 7.84 3.36
N VAL A 173 -27.63 8.25 2.56
CA VAL A 173 -28.41 9.47 2.79
C VAL A 173 -29.17 9.42 4.11
N ALA A 174 -29.80 8.29 4.45
CA ALA A 174 -30.50 8.13 5.72
C ALA A 174 -29.59 8.28 6.95
N ARG A 175 -28.31 7.90 6.84
CA ARG A 175 -27.32 8.06 7.92
C ARG A 175 -26.88 9.52 8.05
N ILE A 176 -26.63 10.20 6.94
CA ILE A 176 -26.28 11.63 6.92
C ILE A 176 -27.42 12.47 7.51
N ASP A 177 -28.66 12.23 7.11
CA ASP A 177 -29.83 12.95 7.64
C ASP A 177 -30.01 12.70 9.15
N SER A 178 -29.69 11.49 9.62
CA SER A 178 -29.77 11.15 11.05
C SER A 178 -28.67 11.81 11.90
N GLU A 179 -27.49 12.00 11.32
CA GLU A 179 -26.36 12.69 11.96
C GLU A 179 -26.60 14.20 12.01
N GLN A 180 -27.09 14.81 10.92
CA GLN A 180 -27.46 16.23 10.89
C GLN A 180 -28.58 16.58 11.88
N ARG A 181 -29.64 15.75 11.96
CA ARG A 181 -30.73 15.95 12.94
C ARG A 181 -30.27 15.87 14.40
N ASN A 182 -29.26 15.05 14.69
CA ASN A 182 -28.68 14.96 16.03
C ASN A 182 -27.79 16.15 16.36
N GLU A 183 -27.17 16.77 15.35
CA GLU A 183 -26.33 17.95 15.49
C GLU A 183 -27.17 19.23 15.68
N ASP A 184 -28.29 19.34 14.96
CA ASP A 184 -29.28 20.43 15.09
C ASP A 184 -30.09 20.37 16.41
N ALA A 185 -30.21 19.18 17.02
CA ALA A 185 -30.89 18.97 18.29
C ALA A 185 -30.04 19.34 19.52
N LYS A 186 -28.77 19.74 19.32
CA LYS A 186 -27.88 20.14 20.41
C LYS A 186 -28.19 21.60 20.80
N PRO A 187 -28.52 21.91 22.07
CA PRO A 187 -28.79 23.28 22.47
C PRO A 187 -27.56 24.16 22.24
N GLN A 188 -27.73 25.24 21.49
CA GLN A 188 -26.73 26.28 21.31
C GLN A 188 -26.50 27.04 22.63
N PRO A 189 -25.26 27.48 22.91
CA PRO A 189 -24.93 28.20 24.14
C PRO A 189 -25.66 29.54 24.27
#